data_AF-A0A1H1JTB8-F1
#
_entry.id   AF-A0A1H1JTB8-F1
#
_cell.length_a   1.000
_cell.length_b   1.000
_cell.length_c   1.000
_cell.angle_alpha   90.00
_cell.angle_beta   90.00
_cell.angle_gamma   90.00
#
_symmetry.space_group_name_H-M   'P 1'
#
loop_
_entity.id
_entity.type
_entity.pdbx_description
1 polymer ?
#
loop_
_entity_poly.entity_id
_entity_poly.type
_entity_poly.pdbx_seq_one_letter_code
_entity_poly.pdbx_strand_id
1 'polypeptide(L)' 'MRELFEGAAFKAGEQAARAGVPFHENPLTGPLQRFARQWERSWSEFVEKCSDAIGNTRGGEPV' A
#
# COMPACT_ATOMS: atom_id res chain seq x y z
N MET A 1 15.69 6.95 -14.44
CA MET A 1 15.99 5.68 -13.72
C MET A 1 15.39 5.67 -12.32
N ARG A 2 15.56 6.74 -11.52
CA ARG A 2 14.93 6.86 -10.19
C ARG A 2 13.40 6.68 -10.23
N GLU A 3 12.74 7.30 -11.19
CA GLU A 3 11.28 7.22 -11.38
C GLU A 3 10.77 5.78 -11.64
N LEU A 4 11.58 4.93 -12.28
CA LEU A 4 11.22 3.53 -12.50
C LEU A 4 11.24 2.74 -11.18
N PHE A 5 12.23 3.00 -10.33
CA PHE A 5 12.32 2.39 -9.01
C PHE A 5 11.25 2.92 -8.05
N GLU A 6 10.93 4.21 -8.11
CA GLU A 6 9.83 4.82 -7.35
C GLU A 6 8.49 4.20 -7.76
N GLY A 7 8.23 4.07 -9.06
CA GLY A 7 7.02 3.42 -9.57
C GLY A 7 6.94 1.93 -9.25
N ALA A 8 8.07 1.22 -9.30
CA ALA A 8 8.14 -0.18 -8.89
C ALA A 8 7.90 -0.36 -7.38
N ALA A 9 8.50 0.49 -6.54
CA ALA A 9 8.28 0.49 -5.10
C ALA A 9 6.82 0.79 -4.76
N PHE A 10 6.21 1.76 -5.44
CA PHE A 10 4.79 2.07 -5.28
C PHE A 10 3.91 0.86 -5.63
N LYS A 11 4.07 0.28 -6.83
CA LYS A 11 3.31 -0.93 -7.22
C LYS A 11 3.54 -2.11 -6.28
N ALA A 12 4.76 -2.29 -5.78
CA ALA A 12 5.07 -3.34 -4.82
C ALA A 12 4.35 -3.11 -3.47
N GLY A 13 4.16 -1.85 -3.04
CA GLY A 13 3.40 -1.49 -1.84
C GLY A 13 1.93 -1.89 -1.97
N GLU A 14 1.29 -1.52 -3.09
CA GLU A 14 -0.09 -1.90 -3.39
C GLU A 14 -0.28 -3.43 -3.42
N GLN A 15 0.63 -4.16 -4.10
CA GLN A 15 0.54 -5.62 -4.18
C GLN A 15 0.75 -6.29 -2.83
N ALA A 16 1.67 -5.78 -2.01
CA ALA A 16 1.91 -6.29 -0.66
C ALA A 16 0.68 -6.08 0.25
N ALA A 17 0.06 -4.90 0.18
CA ALA A 17 -1.17 -4.62 0.93
C ALA A 17 -2.32 -5.54 0.47
N ARG A 18 -2.47 -5.73 -0.84
CA ARG A 18 -3.47 -6.64 -1.41
C ARG A 18 -3.25 -8.09 -1.00
N ALA A 19 -2.01 -8.52 -0.84
CA ALA A 19 -1.65 -9.86 -0.37
C ALA A 19 -1.74 -10.02 1.16
N GLY A 20 -2.02 -8.94 1.91
CA GLY A 20 -2.09 -8.96 3.36
C GLY A 20 -0.73 -9.00 4.06
N VAL A 21 0.35 -8.61 3.37
CA VAL A 21 1.69 -8.51 3.96
C VAL A 21 1.70 -7.38 5.00
N PRO A 22 2.17 -7.62 6.24
CA PRO A 22 2.29 -6.58 7.26
C PRO A 22 3.20 -5.43 6.84
N PHE A 23 2.83 -4.20 7.21
CA PHE A 23 3.58 -2.98 6.88
C PHE A 23 5.07 -3.03 7.25
N HIS A 24 5.41 -3.68 8.36
CA HIS A 24 6.79 -3.76 8.84
C HIS A 24 7.65 -4.79 8.10
N GLU A 25 7.06 -5.65 7.26
CA GLU A 25 7.77 -6.59 6.39
C GLU A 25 8.17 -5.96 5.04
N ASN A 26 8.47 -4.66 5.04
CA ASN A 26 8.89 -3.94 3.85
C ASN A 26 10.18 -4.56 3.28
N PRO A 27 10.16 -5.10 2.04
CA PRO A 27 11.32 -5.78 1.46
C PRO A 27 12.43 -4.81 1.01
N LEU A 28 12.18 -3.50 0.99
CA LEU A 28 13.12 -2.49 0.50
C LEU A 28 14.19 -2.17 1.55
N THR A 29 15.29 -2.92 1.50
CA THR A 29 16.45 -2.77 2.39
C THR A 29 17.68 -2.22 1.65
N GLY A 30 18.68 -1.74 2.40
CA GLY A 30 19.96 -1.28 1.86
C GLY A 30 19.81 -0.15 0.82
N PRO A 31 20.42 -0.25 -0.38
CA PRO A 31 20.35 0.80 -1.42
C PRO A 31 18.93 1.14 -1.92
N LEU A 32 17.95 0.28 -1.64
CA LEU A 32 16.54 0.48 -2.00
C LEU A 32 15.73 1.18 -0.91
N GLN A 33 16.28 1.35 0.29
CA GLN A 33 15.58 1.95 1.43
C GLN A 33 15.13 3.40 1.16
N ARG A 34 15.80 4.11 0.25
CA ARG A 34 15.34 5.43 -0.24
C ARG A 34 13.96 5.41 -0.91
N PHE A 35 13.51 4.26 -1.40
CA PHE A 35 12.19 4.06 -2.00
C PHE A 35 11.17 3.45 -1.03
N ALA A 36 11.57 3.13 0.21
CA ALA A 36 10.69 2.58 1.24
C ALA A 36 9.45 3.46 1.43
N ARG A 37 9.61 4.79 1.42
CA ARG A 37 8.50 5.74 1.53
C ARG A 37 7.45 5.60 0.42
N GLN A 38 7.85 5.29 -0.81
CA GLN A 38 6.90 5.06 -1.92
C GLN A 38 6.11 3.77 -1.71
N TRP A 39 6.77 2.71 -1.24
CA TRP A 39 6.12 1.45 -0.89
C TRP A 39 5.14 1.63 0.27
N GLU A 40 5.60 2.27 1.36
CA GLU A 40 4.82 2.51 2.58
C GLU A 40 3.57 3.35 2.29
N ARG A 41 3.70 4.40 1.47
CA ARG A 41 2.57 5.23 1.04
C ARG A 41 1.54 4.40 0.28
N SER A 42 1.95 3.68 -0.76
CA SER A 42 1.02 2.90 -1.58
C SER A 42 0.33 1.79 -0.78
N TRP A 43 1.05 1.14 0.13
CA TRP A 43 0.49 0.14 1.03
C TRP A 43 -0.63 0.74 1.90
N SER A 44 -0.34 1.86 2.57
CA SER A 44 -1.30 2.54 3.43
C SER A 44 -2.51 3.08 2.66
N GLU A 45 -2.29 3.67 1.49
CA GLU A 45 -3.36 4.16 0.60
C GLU A 45 -4.31 3.02 0.20
N PHE A 46 -3.77 1.83 -0.10
CA PHE A 46 -4.59 0.66 -0.42
C PHE A 46 -5.42 0.19 0.79
N VAL A 47 -4.79 0.08 1.97
CA VAL A 47 -5.47 -0.39 3.18
C VAL A 47 -6.54 0.59 3.64
N GLU A 48 -6.28 1.90 3.56
CA GLU A 48 -7.26 2.94 3.85
C GLU A 48 -8.47 2.81 2.92
N LYS A 49 -8.23 2.72 1.60
CA LYS A 49 -9.28 2.53 0.61
C LYS A 49 -10.11 1.26 0.85
N CYS A 50 -9.47 0.14 1.19
CA CYS A 50 -10.19 -1.09 1.53
C CYS A 50 -10.97 -0.97 2.85
N SER A 51 -10.44 -0.25 3.83
CA SER A 51 -11.13 0.00 5.10
C SER A 51 -12.37 0.88 4.90
N ASP A 52 -12.26 1.94 4.09
CA ASP A 52 -13.38 2.80 3.71
C ASP A 52 -14.45 2.04 2.94
N ALA A 53 -14.05 1.17 2.00
CA ALA A 53 -14.99 0.34 1.25
C ALA A 53 -15.81 -0.57 2.19
N ILE A 54 -15.16 -1.17 3.19
CA ILE A 54 -15.80 -2.01 4.22
C ILE A 54 -16.67 -1.17 5.16
N GLY A 55 -16.22 0.03 5.55
CA GLY A 55 -16.97 0.96 6.41
C GLY A 55 -18.25 1.46 5.73
N ASN A 56 -18.16 1.81 4.44
CA ASN A 56 -19.29 2.28 3.65
C ASN A 56 -20.34 1.17 3.39
N THR A 57 -19.94 -0.11 3.32
CA THR A 57 -20.91 -1.21 3.18
C THR A 57 -21.71 -1.50 4.44
N ARG A 58 -21.24 -1.06 5.62
CA ARG A 58 -21.93 -1.28 6.90
C ARG A 58 -22.91 -0.16 7.28
N GLY A 59 -22.86 0.99 6.60
CA GLY A 59 -23.72 2.15 6.88
C GLY A 59 -24.96 2.28 6.01
N GLY A 60 -25.17 1.38 5.04
CA GLY A 60 -26.31 1.39 4.15
C GLY A 60 -27.37 0.37 4.56
N GLU A 61 -28.20 0.68 5.56
CA GLU A 61 -29.54 0.10 5.61
C GLU A 61 -30.39 0.78 4.51
N PRO A 62 -30.92 0.04 3.52
CA PRO A 62 -31.93 0.60 2.63
C PRO A 62 -33.26 0.71 3.40
N VAL A 63 -33.78 1.94 3.52
CA VAL A 63 -35.16 2.22 3.94
C VAL A 63 -36.15 1.89 2.84
#